data_AF-A0A2E1KV81-F1
#
_entry.id   AF-A0A2E1KV81-F1
#
_cell.length_a   1.000
_cell.length_b   1.000
_cell.length_c   1.000
_cell.angle_alpha   90.00
_cell.angle_beta   90.00
_cell.angle_gamma   90.00
#
_symmetry.space_group_name_H-M   'P 1'
#
loop_
_entity.id
_entity.type
_entity.pdbx_description
1 polymer ?
#
loop_
_entity_poly.entity_id
_entity_poly.type
_entity_poly.pdbx_seq_one_letter_code
_entity_poly.pdbx_strand_id
1 'polypeptide(L)'
;MFTCKQVSDSLNKAHFHSLPKWKQCMIKLHVKFCTFCGKYNTQVIENHEMCQHFRQNESKVNDTRFSEETLNESNKSALKAKIQEIIESK
;
A
#
# COMPACT_ATOMS: atom_id res chain seq x y z
N MET A 1 -2.48 -7.37 -29.70
CA MET A 1 -1.42 -6.56 -29.05
C MET A 1 -1.96 -6.02 -27.74
N PHE A 2 -1.45 -6.49 -26.59
CA PHE A 2 -1.64 -5.77 -25.33
C PHE A 2 -0.76 -4.53 -25.38
N THR A 3 -1.36 -3.35 -25.53
CA THR A 3 -0.59 -2.11 -25.55
C THR A 3 -0.29 -1.69 -24.11
N CYS A 4 0.85 -1.03 -23.91
CA CYS A 4 1.20 -0.44 -22.61
C CYS A 4 0.07 0.42 -22.06
N LYS A 5 -0.62 1.17 -22.95
CA LYS A 5 -1.80 1.99 -22.61
C LYS A 5 -2.95 1.14 -22.04
N GLN A 6 -3.29 0.01 -22.66
CA GLN A 6 -4.35 -0.87 -22.17
C GLN A 6 -4.02 -1.45 -20.79
N VAL A 7 -2.75 -1.80 -20.54
CA VAL A 7 -2.30 -2.29 -19.24
C VAL A 7 -2.45 -1.22 -18.16
N SER A 8 -1.96 -0.01 -18.43
CA SER A 8 -2.07 1.10 -17.49
C SER A 8 -3.50 1.55 -17.26
N ASP A 9 -4.34 1.62 -18.31
CA ASP A 9 -5.77 1.91 -18.18
C ASP A 9 -6.48 0.86 -17.31
N SER A 10 -6.14 -0.43 -17.49
CA SER A 10 -6.74 -1.51 -16.72
C SER A 10 -6.35 -1.46 -15.26
N LEU A 11 -5.08 -1.16 -14.95
CA LEU A 11 -4.58 -0.99 -13.59
C LEU A 11 -5.14 0.28 -12.93
N ASN A 12 -5.36 1.35 -13.68
CA ASN A 12 -5.92 2.59 -13.14
C ASN A 12 -7.42 2.46 -12.81
N LYS A 13 -8.19 1.76 -13.65
CA LYS A 13 -9.64 1.58 -13.48
C LYS A 13 -10.00 0.50 -12.47
N ALA A 14 -9.15 -0.52 -12.31
CA ALA A 14 -9.44 -1.68 -11.47
C ALA A 14 -8.20 -2.12 -10.69
N HIS A 15 -8.43 -2.46 -9.42
CA HIS A 15 -7.40 -3.03 -8.57
C HIS A 15 -6.87 -4.35 -9.17
N PHE A 16 -5.56 -4.56 -9.13
CA PHE A 16 -4.94 -5.73 -9.79
C PHE A 16 -5.59 -7.07 -9.36
N HIS A 17 -5.87 -7.20 -8.06
CA HIS A 17 -6.50 -8.40 -7.49
C HIS A 17 -8.00 -8.56 -7.78
N SER A 18 -8.72 -7.53 -8.23
CA SER A 18 -10.13 -7.67 -8.64
C SER A 18 -10.28 -8.16 -10.09
N LEU A 19 -9.20 -8.16 -10.87
CA LEU A 19 -9.20 -8.63 -12.25
C LEU A 19 -9.30 -10.16 -12.33
N PRO A 20 -9.91 -10.72 -13.39
CA PRO A 20 -9.86 -12.15 -13.67
C PRO A 20 -8.41 -12.67 -13.74
N LYS A 21 -8.17 -13.89 -13.24
CA LYS A 21 -6.82 -14.49 -13.17
C LYS A 21 -6.08 -14.51 -14.52
N TRP A 22 -6.80 -14.71 -15.63
CA TRP A 22 -6.21 -14.68 -16.98
C TRP A 22 -5.69 -13.28 -17.35
N LYS A 23 -6.40 -12.21 -16.98
CA LYS A 23 -5.96 -10.82 -17.19
C LYS A 23 -4.78 -10.48 -16.30
N GLN A 24 -4.79 -10.94 -15.06
CA GLN A 24 -3.65 -10.77 -14.14
C GLN A 24 -2.37 -11.39 -14.72
N CYS A 25 -2.47 -12.60 -15.29
CA CYS A 25 -1.35 -13.28 -15.93
C CYS A 25 -0.84 -12.51 -17.15
N MET A 26 -1.73 -12.04 -18.04
CA MET A 26 -1.36 -11.24 -19.21
C MET A 26 -0.69 -9.91 -18.83
N ILE A 27 -1.19 -9.23 -17.80
CA ILE A 27 -0.59 -8.00 -17.28
C ILE A 27 0.80 -8.30 -16.70
N LYS A 28 0.94 -9.31 -15.84
CA LYS A 28 2.26 -9.70 -15.29
C LYS A 28 3.24 -10.08 -16.39
N LEU A 29 2.79 -10.80 -17.41
CA LEU A 29 3.61 -11.13 -18.57
C LEU A 29 4.07 -9.86 -19.31
N HIS A 30 3.13 -8.98 -19.68
CA HIS A 30 3.45 -7.75 -20.40
C HIS A 30 4.42 -6.86 -19.63
N VAL A 31 4.16 -6.64 -18.33
CA VAL A 31 4.99 -5.80 -17.46
C VAL A 31 6.39 -6.39 -17.28
N LYS A 32 6.52 -7.72 -17.25
CA LYS A 32 7.83 -8.40 -17.18
C LYS A 32 8.65 -8.27 -18.46
N PHE A 33 8.00 -8.30 -19.62
CA PHE A 33 8.68 -8.24 -20.92
C PHE A 33 8.85 -6.82 -21.48
N CYS A 34 8.05 -5.85 -21.03
CA CYS A 34 8.09 -4.48 -21.54
C CYS A 34 9.07 -3.60 -20.75
N THR A 35 10.13 -3.14 -21.41
CA THR A 35 11.11 -2.22 -20.80
C THR A 35 10.59 -0.79 -20.60
N PHE A 36 9.56 -0.38 -21.34
CA PHE A 36 8.97 0.96 -21.23
C PHE A 36 8.02 1.08 -20.05
N CYS A 37 6.95 0.28 -20.04
CA CYS A 37 5.91 0.39 -19.04
C CYS A 37 6.11 -0.57 -17.86
N GLY A 38 7.09 -1.48 -17.93
CA GLY A 38 7.33 -2.50 -16.92
C GLY A 38 7.57 -1.91 -15.55
N LYS A 39 8.56 -1.01 -15.41
CA LYS A 39 8.90 -0.41 -14.11
C LYS A 39 7.72 0.27 -13.43
N TYR A 40 7.01 1.14 -14.16
CA TYR A 40 5.87 1.89 -13.62
C TYR A 40 4.72 0.96 -13.22
N ASN A 41 4.30 0.07 -14.11
CA ASN A 41 3.15 -0.80 -13.81
C ASN A 41 3.49 -1.86 -12.76
N THR A 42 4.75 -2.28 -12.60
CA THR A 42 5.18 -3.10 -11.46
C THR A 42 4.95 -2.36 -10.15
N GLN A 43 5.39 -1.10 -10.05
CA GLN A 43 5.17 -0.28 -8.84
C GLN A 43 3.67 -0.09 -8.54
N VAL A 44 2.85 0.10 -9.57
CA VAL A 44 1.38 0.19 -9.39
C VAL A 44 0.80 -1.12 -8.85
N ILE A 45 1.27 -2.27 -9.32
CA ILE A 45 0.83 -3.59 -8.83
C ILE A 45 1.28 -3.79 -7.37
N GLU A 46 2.52 -3.47 -7.03
CA GLU A 46 3.05 -3.54 -5.66
C GLU A 46 2.27 -2.61 -4.72
N ASN A 47 1.93 -1.41 -5.16
CA ASN A 47 1.12 -0.48 -4.38
C ASN A 47 -0.29 -1.02 -4.14
N HIS A 48 -0.93 -1.63 -5.14
CA HIS A 48 -2.20 -2.32 -4.96
C HIS A 48 -2.10 -3.45 -3.93
N GLU A 49 -1.06 -4.29 -4.00
CA GLU A 49 -0.81 -5.35 -3.01
C GLU A 49 -0.64 -4.76 -1.61
N MET A 50 0.16 -3.70 -1.48
CA MET A 50 0.37 -2.98 -0.21
C MET A 50 -0.94 -2.43 0.36
N CYS A 51 -1.72 -1.70 -0.43
CA CYS A 51 -3.02 -1.16 0.01
C CYS A 51 -4.02 -2.26 0.39
N GLN A 52 -3.95 -3.42 -0.26
CA GLN A 52 -4.77 -4.57 0.12
C GLN A 52 -4.31 -5.16 1.46
N HIS A 53 -3.01 -5.31 1.68
CA HIS A 53 -2.47 -5.76 2.95
C HIS A 53 -2.80 -4.79 4.09
N PHE A 54 -2.68 -3.48 3.87
CA PHE A 54 -3.09 -2.48 4.84
C PHE A 54 -4.58 -2.58 5.19
N ARG A 55 -5.47 -2.62 4.18
CA ARG A 55 -6.92 -2.79 4.44
C ARG A 55 -7.23 -4.07 5.20
N GLN A 56 -6.57 -5.18 4.86
CA GLN A 56 -6.75 -6.43 5.60
C GLN A 56 -6.23 -6.31 7.04
N ASN A 57 -5.09 -5.65 7.24
CA ASN A 57 -4.54 -5.43 8.57
C ASN A 57 -5.43 -4.51 9.40
N GLU A 58 -5.89 -3.38 8.85
CA GLU A 58 -6.86 -2.50 9.49
C GLU A 58 -8.16 -3.22 9.80
N SER A 59 -8.68 -4.06 8.89
CA SER A 59 -9.89 -4.85 9.18
C SER A 59 -9.68 -5.87 10.31
N LYS A 60 -8.47 -6.40 10.46
CA LYS A 60 -8.10 -7.32 11.56
C LYS A 60 -7.81 -6.58 12.87
N VAL A 61 -7.34 -5.34 12.79
CA VAL A 61 -7.00 -4.49 13.97
C VAL A 61 -8.24 -3.75 14.48
N ASN A 62 -9.17 -3.35 13.60
CA ASN A 62 -10.51 -2.87 13.95
C ASN A 62 -11.44 -3.98 14.46
N ASP A 63 -10.96 -5.22 14.54
CA ASP A 63 -11.62 -6.33 15.22
C ASP A 63 -11.48 -6.16 16.75
N THR A 64 -12.14 -5.11 17.28
CA THR A 64 -12.61 -4.84 18.66
C THR A 64 -11.69 -5.08 19.87
N ARG A 65 -10.42 -5.48 19.70
CA ARG A 65 -9.49 -5.73 20.81
C ARG A 65 -8.51 -4.59 21.09
N PHE A 66 -8.35 -3.65 20.17
CA PHE A 66 -7.46 -2.50 20.30
C PHE A 66 -8.18 -1.15 20.15
N SER A 67 -9.51 -1.13 20.12
CA SER A 67 -10.22 0.14 20.27
C SER A 67 -9.98 0.62 21.70
N GLU A 68 -9.23 1.72 21.82
CA GLU A 68 -9.02 2.48 23.05
C GLU A 68 -7.79 2.13 23.92
N GLU A 69 -6.70 1.61 23.35
CA GLU A 69 -5.41 1.68 24.04
C GLU A 69 -4.80 3.09 23.89
N THR A 70 -5.43 4.03 24.58
CA THR A 70 -4.94 5.41 24.70
C THR A 70 -3.67 5.35 25.56
N LEU A 71 -2.56 5.93 25.08
CA LEU A 71 -1.36 6.12 25.90
C LEU A 71 -1.78 6.75 27.23
N ASN A 72 -1.42 6.11 28.34
CA ASN A 72 -1.65 6.71 29.65
C ASN A 72 -0.99 8.10 29.70
N GLU A 73 -1.57 9.03 30.44
CA GLU A 73 -1.13 10.44 30.41
C GLU A 73 0.35 10.59 30.83
N SER A 74 0.87 9.68 31.66
CA SER A 74 2.29 9.61 32.05
C SER A 74 3.22 9.30 30.87
N ASN A 75 2.92 8.26 30.09
CA ASN A 75 3.69 7.87 28.92
C ASN A 75 3.62 8.95 27.83
N LYS A 76 2.44 9.56 27.67
CA LYS A 76 2.23 10.67 26.73
C LYS A 76 3.05 11.91 27.09
N SER A 77 3.09 12.28 28.37
CA SER A 77 3.88 13.42 28.84
C SER A 77 5.40 13.14 28.77
N ALA A 78 5.84 11.93 29.11
CA ALA A 78 7.23 11.51 28.91
C ALA A 78 7.66 11.52 27.43
N LEU A 79 6.78 11.11 26.52
CA LEU A 79 7.05 11.14 25.09
C LEU A 79 7.16 12.58 24.56
N LYS A 80 6.28 13.47 25.01
CA LYS A 80 6.33 14.91 24.67
C LYS A 80 7.63 15.56 25.15
N ALA A 81 8.07 15.27 26.37
CA ALA A 81 9.32 15.78 26.92
C ALA A 81 10.53 15.36 26.07
N LYS A 82 10.62 14.08 25.69
CA LYS A 82 11.70 13.59 24.81
C LYS A 82 11.69 14.24 23.44
N ILE A 83 10.51 14.45 22.84
CA ILE A 83 10.41 15.13 21.54
C ILE A 83 10.91 16.58 21.66
N GLN A 84 10.56 17.26 22.75
CA GLN A 84 10.99 18.62 23.02
C GLN A 84 12.52 18.71 23.19
N GLU A 85 13.13 17.81 23.97
CA GLU A 85 14.59 17.73 24.12
C GLU A 85 15.33 17.50 22.79
N ILE A 86 14.77 16.68 21.89
CA ILE A 86 15.35 16.43 20.56
C ILE A 86 15.26 17.68 19.66
N ILE A 87 14.19 18.46 19.78
CA ILE A 87 14.02 19.70 19.02
C ILE A 87 14.98 20.77 19.53
N GLU A 88 15.17 20.88 20.84
CA GLU A 88 16.01 21.90 21.47
C GLU A 88 17.51 21.58 21.41
N SER A 89 17.89 20.32 21.20
CA SER A 89 19.29 19.90 21.00
C SER A 89 19.76 20.01 19.54
N LYS A 90 18.91 20.51 18.63
CA LYS A 90 19.19 20.74 17.22
C LYS A 90 19.33 22.23 16.89
#